data_AF-A0A1H0B917-F1
#
_entry.id   AF-A0A1H0B917-F1
#
_cell.length_a   1.000
_cell.length_b   1.000
_cell.length_c   1.000
_cell.angle_alpha   90.00
_cell.angle_beta   90.00
_cell.angle_gamma   90.00
#
_symmetry.space_group_name_H-M   'P 1'
#
loop_
_entity.id
_entity.type
_entity.pdbx_description
1 polymer ?
#
loop_
_entity_poly.entity_id
_entity_poly.type
_entity_poly.pdbx_seq_one_letter_code
_entity_poly.pdbx_strand_id
1 'polypeptide(L)'
;MSKRPQASSRHLAFLLLLACVCAVCLQGCATQQKAQHKVYVCNLATVAVSEVRIHYSGALWAVPTLPAQAKDTNDRCQGGYAITTTLPPPESVKLEWVQEGRRHEMSILIRSRLNGTYPTIGIQLVFQKGILEVFEHVSPASNHIVRLRIFPPGAPKPAPEPRKPIQVTGISTDELSTSLTSPAQQQVL
;
A
#
# COMPACT_ATOMS: atom_id res chain seq x y z
N MET A 1 45.25 41.67 -46.42
CA MET A 1 44.39 41.59 -45.22
C MET A 1 43.47 40.38 -45.36
N SER A 2 43.69 39.35 -44.55
CA SER A 2 43.01 38.05 -44.65
C SER A 2 41.70 38.06 -43.84
N LYS A 3 40.55 37.85 -44.51
CA LYS A 3 39.24 37.70 -43.84
C LYS A 3 39.04 36.23 -43.48
N ARG A 4 38.95 35.93 -42.18
CA ARG A 4 38.77 34.59 -41.61
C ARG A 4 37.40 33.98 -41.98
N PRO A 5 37.28 32.65 -42.09
CA PRO A 5 36.07 31.98 -42.55
C PRO A 5 35.00 31.91 -41.45
N GLN A 6 33.85 32.53 -41.72
CA GLN A 6 32.67 32.63 -40.84
C GLN A 6 31.77 31.38 -40.88
N ALA A 7 32.21 30.31 -41.54
CA ALA A 7 31.42 29.09 -41.77
C ALA A 7 31.47 28.08 -40.60
N SER A 8 32.51 28.13 -39.76
CA SER A 8 32.71 27.16 -38.66
C SER A 8 31.71 27.30 -37.51
N SER A 9 31.08 28.47 -37.34
CA SER A 9 30.16 28.75 -36.22
C SER A 9 28.78 28.12 -36.43
N ARG A 10 28.31 28.02 -37.68
CA ARG A 10 26.96 27.52 -38.00
C ARG A 10 26.85 26.00 -37.85
N HIS A 11 27.90 25.27 -38.21
CA HIS A 11 27.97 23.82 -38.01
C HIS A 11 28.02 23.45 -36.52
N LEU A 12 28.75 24.25 -35.72
CA LEU A 12 28.84 24.04 -34.28
C LEU A 12 27.50 24.30 -33.58
N ALA A 13 26.77 25.34 -34.01
CA ALA A 13 25.42 25.62 -33.50
C ALA A 13 24.41 24.52 -33.86
N PHE A 14 24.49 23.95 -35.06
CA PHE A 14 23.63 22.85 -35.49
C PHE A 14 23.89 21.57 -34.69
N LEU A 15 25.15 21.23 -34.45
CA LEU A 15 25.53 20.07 -33.63
C LEU A 15 25.08 20.22 -32.17
N LEU A 16 25.18 21.44 -31.61
CA LEU A 16 24.68 21.74 -30.26
C LEU A 16 23.16 21.60 -30.16
N LEU A 17 22.41 22.09 -31.14
CA LEU A 17 20.96 21.93 -31.19
C LEU A 17 20.56 20.46 -31.29
N LEU A 18 21.25 19.67 -32.13
CA LEU A 18 21.00 18.25 -32.28
C LEU A 18 21.27 17.48 -30.98
N ALA A 19 22.36 17.81 -30.28
CA ALA A 19 22.70 17.23 -28.98
C ALA A 19 21.66 17.58 -27.90
N CYS A 20 21.17 18.83 -27.88
CA CYS A 20 20.09 19.24 -26.97
C CYS A 20 18.78 18.48 -27.25
N VAL A 21 18.39 18.31 -28.51
CA VAL A 21 17.18 17.55 -28.87
C VAL A 21 17.34 16.07 -28.46
N CYS A 22 18.50 15.46 -28.72
CA CYS A 22 18.79 14.09 -28.26
C CYS A 22 18.74 13.95 -26.72
N ALA A 23 19.28 14.93 -25.98
CA ALA A 23 19.24 14.91 -24.51
C ALA A 23 17.80 15.01 -23.98
N VAL A 24 16.97 15.87 -24.57
CA VAL A 24 15.55 16.00 -24.21
C VAL A 24 14.76 14.73 -24.57
N CYS A 25 15.04 14.10 -25.70
CA CYS A 25 14.42 12.82 -26.08
C CYS A 25 14.82 11.66 -25.16
N LEU A 26 16.07 11.62 -24.68
CA LEU A 26 16.53 10.62 -23.72
C LEU A 26 15.94 10.84 -22.31
N GLN A 27 15.74 12.08 -21.89
CA GLN A 27 15.09 12.42 -20.62
C GLN A 27 13.60 12.05 -20.58
N GLY A 28 12.92 12.02 -21.75
CA GLY A 28 11.52 11.61 -21.87
C GLY A 28 11.24 10.13 -21.59
N CYS A 29 12.25 9.25 -21.67
CA CYS A 29 12.11 7.82 -21.35
C CYS A 29 12.43 7.47 -19.89
N ALA A 30 13.01 8.39 -19.11
CA ALA A 30 13.54 8.09 -17.77
C ALA A 30 12.52 8.22 -16.63
N THR A 31 11.29 8.69 -16.88
CA THR A 31 10.37 9.13 -15.80
C THR A 31 9.17 8.22 -15.51
N GLN A 32 9.02 7.07 -16.17
CA GLN A 32 8.02 6.08 -15.74
C GLN A 32 8.66 5.00 -14.85
N GLN A 33 9.03 5.39 -13.63
CA GLN A 33 9.24 4.42 -12.57
C GLN A 33 7.87 3.79 -12.27
N LYS A 34 7.59 2.60 -12.82
CA LYS A 34 6.36 1.85 -12.55
C LYS A 34 6.20 1.73 -11.03
N ALA A 35 5.03 2.10 -10.51
CA ALA A 35 4.74 2.00 -9.09
C ALA A 35 5.00 0.56 -8.63
N GLN A 36 6.02 0.39 -7.79
CA GLN A 36 6.33 -0.90 -7.17
C GLN A 36 5.53 -1.00 -5.88
N HIS A 37 4.91 -2.14 -5.66
CA HIS A 37 4.28 -2.46 -4.38
C HIS A 37 4.69 -3.86 -3.93
N LYS A 38 4.41 -4.16 -2.66
CA LYS A 38 4.78 -5.45 -2.04
C LYS A 38 3.56 -6.28 -1.71
N VAL A 39 3.66 -7.58 -1.94
CA VAL A 39 2.69 -8.57 -1.45
C VAL A 39 3.36 -9.33 -0.31
N TYR A 40 2.85 -9.14 0.91
CA TYR A 40 3.33 -9.80 2.11
C TYR A 40 2.44 -11.00 2.43
N VAL A 41 3.06 -12.11 2.83
CA VAL A 41 2.37 -13.34 3.20
C VAL A 41 2.80 -13.72 4.61
N CYS A 42 1.83 -13.84 5.51
CA CYS A 42 2.05 -13.93 6.95
C CYS A 42 1.25 -15.08 7.54
N ASN A 43 1.88 -15.90 8.38
CA ASN A 43 1.19 -16.98 9.09
C ASN A 43 1.20 -16.73 10.60
N LEU A 44 0.11 -16.16 11.12
CA LEU A 44 -0.12 -15.97 12.55
C LEU A 44 -0.81 -17.17 13.19
N ALA A 45 -1.12 -18.22 12.41
CA ALA A 45 -1.71 -19.43 12.95
C ALA A 45 -0.69 -20.23 13.78
N THR A 46 -1.20 -21.12 14.61
CA THR A 46 -0.41 -22.03 15.44
C THR A 46 0.19 -23.19 14.64
N VAL A 47 -0.25 -23.39 13.39
CA VAL A 47 0.20 -24.46 12.52
C VAL A 47 0.86 -23.87 11.27
N ALA A 48 1.92 -24.52 10.79
CA ALA A 48 2.60 -24.15 9.57
C ALA A 48 1.68 -24.24 8.35
N VAL A 49 1.90 -23.37 7.38
CA VAL A 49 1.18 -23.35 6.11
C VAL A 49 2.18 -23.65 5.00
N SER A 50 1.90 -24.66 4.18
CA SER A 50 2.78 -25.13 3.10
C SER A 50 2.12 -25.01 1.73
N GLU A 51 2.91 -25.22 0.68
CA GLU A 51 2.46 -25.23 -0.72
C GLU A 51 1.64 -23.99 -1.12
N VAL A 52 1.98 -22.83 -0.56
CA VAL A 52 1.24 -21.60 -0.82
C VAL A 52 1.47 -21.16 -2.26
N ARG A 53 0.38 -21.07 -3.03
CA ARG A 53 0.37 -20.60 -4.41
C ARG A 53 -0.53 -19.37 -4.52
N ILE A 54 0.00 -18.33 -5.15
CA ILE A 54 -0.68 -17.05 -5.33
C ILE A 54 -0.78 -16.77 -6.82
N HIS A 55 -2.01 -16.72 -7.33
CA HIS A 55 -2.32 -16.30 -8.69
C HIS A 55 -2.62 -14.81 -8.69
N TYR A 56 -1.73 -14.03 -9.30
CA TYR A 56 -1.72 -12.56 -9.24
C TYR A 56 -1.61 -11.96 -10.63
N SER A 57 -2.72 -11.43 -11.19
CA SER A 57 -2.73 -10.80 -12.52
C SER A 57 -2.07 -11.64 -13.63
N GLY A 58 -2.27 -12.97 -13.63
CA GLY A 58 -1.67 -13.90 -14.58
C GLY A 58 -0.28 -14.45 -14.20
N ALA A 59 0.36 -13.92 -13.15
CA ALA A 59 1.53 -14.53 -12.55
C ALA A 59 1.13 -15.60 -11.53
N LEU A 60 1.94 -16.66 -11.43
CA LEU A 60 1.84 -17.68 -10.38
C LEU A 60 3.10 -17.61 -9.51
N TRP A 61 2.92 -17.31 -8.22
CA TRP A 61 3.99 -17.32 -7.24
C TRP A 61 3.84 -18.50 -6.29
N ALA A 62 4.89 -19.31 -6.19
CA ALA A 62 5.01 -20.32 -5.15
C ALA A 62 5.79 -19.72 -3.98
N VAL A 63 5.17 -19.74 -2.80
CA VAL A 63 5.75 -19.20 -1.56
C VAL A 63 6.29 -20.37 -0.73
N PRO A 64 7.49 -20.24 -0.13
CA PRO A 64 8.02 -21.25 0.78
C PRO A 64 7.07 -21.54 1.94
N THR A 65 7.24 -22.70 2.58
CA THR A 65 6.50 -23.03 3.79
C THR A 65 6.63 -21.92 4.83
N LEU A 66 5.49 -21.41 5.27
CA LEU A 66 5.40 -20.33 6.24
C LEU A 66 5.38 -20.93 7.65
N PRO A 67 6.37 -20.61 8.50
CA PRO A 67 6.38 -21.10 9.87
C PRO A 67 5.16 -20.59 10.64
N ALA A 68 4.76 -21.33 11.67
CA ALA A 68 3.73 -20.88 12.59
C ALA A 68 4.20 -19.63 13.37
N GLN A 69 3.25 -18.83 13.84
CA GLN A 69 3.49 -17.71 14.76
C GLN A 69 4.44 -16.62 14.24
N ALA A 70 4.33 -16.27 12.95
CA ALA A 70 4.92 -15.04 12.44
C ALA A 70 4.41 -13.82 13.22
N LYS A 71 5.10 -12.67 13.12
CA LYS A 71 4.66 -11.42 13.73
C LYS A 71 4.15 -10.47 12.66
N ASP A 72 2.88 -10.09 12.79
CA ASP A 72 2.29 -9.03 11.98
C ASP A 72 2.65 -7.66 12.55
N THR A 73 3.17 -6.80 11.70
CA THR A 73 3.38 -5.37 12.00
C THR A 73 2.69 -4.57 10.92
N ASN A 74 2.28 -3.32 11.21
CA ASN A 74 1.39 -2.53 10.36
C ASN A 74 1.77 -2.47 8.87
N ASP A 75 3.04 -2.63 8.51
CA ASP A 75 3.57 -2.50 7.15
C ASP A 75 4.35 -3.72 6.64
N ARG A 76 4.55 -4.76 7.47
CA ARG A 76 5.35 -5.95 7.13
C ARG A 76 4.99 -7.15 8.01
N CYS A 77 5.32 -8.34 7.52
CA CYS A 77 5.27 -9.57 8.33
C CYS A 77 6.70 -10.04 8.66
N GLN A 78 7.07 -10.04 9.94
CA GLN A 78 8.33 -10.62 10.40
C GLN A 78 8.20 -12.15 10.48
N GLY A 79 9.14 -12.86 9.86
CA GLY A 79 9.06 -14.32 9.70
C GLY A 79 8.06 -14.78 8.63
N GLY A 80 7.50 -13.84 7.85
CA GLY A 80 6.70 -14.13 6.67
C GLY A 80 7.52 -14.07 5.38
N TYR A 81 6.81 -13.98 4.25
CA TYR A 81 7.40 -13.86 2.92
C TYR A 81 6.95 -12.56 2.25
N ALA A 82 7.82 -11.96 1.42
CA ALA A 82 7.52 -10.72 0.71
C ALA A 82 7.85 -10.86 -0.77
N ILE A 83 6.90 -10.49 -1.61
CA ILE A 83 7.04 -10.47 -3.07
C ILE A 83 7.01 -9.00 -3.50
N THR A 84 8.10 -8.54 -4.11
CA THR A 84 8.13 -7.20 -4.73
C THR A 84 7.69 -7.34 -6.18
N THR A 85 6.69 -6.56 -6.61
CA THR A 85 6.15 -6.63 -7.96
C THR A 85 5.99 -5.24 -8.59
N THR A 86 6.02 -5.21 -9.92
CA THR A 86 5.67 -4.05 -10.74
C THR A 86 4.33 -4.24 -11.47
N LEU A 87 3.69 -5.41 -11.29
CA LEU A 87 2.34 -5.65 -11.78
C LEU A 87 1.36 -4.79 -10.99
N PRO A 88 0.32 -4.21 -11.61
CA PRO A 88 -0.69 -3.47 -10.88
C PRO A 88 -1.47 -4.39 -9.92
N PRO A 89 -2.04 -3.85 -8.83
CA PRO A 89 -2.99 -4.58 -8.00
C PRO A 89 -4.15 -5.15 -8.85
N PRO A 90 -4.40 -6.47 -8.85
CA PRO A 90 -5.51 -7.06 -9.58
C PRO A 90 -6.83 -6.72 -8.92
N GLU A 91 -7.92 -6.93 -9.65
CA GLU A 91 -9.26 -6.92 -9.05
C GLU A 91 -9.49 -8.11 -8.12
N SER A 92 -8.84 -9.24 -8.38
CA SER A 92 -8.93 -10.44 -7.57
C SER A 92 -7.63 -11.23 -7.52
N VAL A 93 -7.44 -11.95 -6.41
CA VAL A 93 -6.31 -12.88 -6.21
C VAL A 93 -6.88 -14.23 -5.87
N LYS A 94 -6.36 -15.28 -6.52
CA LYS A 94 -6.65 -16.66 -6.15
C LYS A 94 -5.47 -17.21 -5.34
N LEU A 95 -5.78 -17.84 -4.22
CA LEU A 95 -4.83 -18.45 -3.30
C LEU A 95 -5.15 -19.92 -3.11
N GLU A 96 -4.10 -20.74 -3.11
CA GLU A 96 -4.15 -22.15 -2.75
C GLU A 96 -3.08 -22.41 -1.69
N TRP A 97 -3.38 -23.22 -0.68
CA TRP A 97 -2.41 -23.58 0.36
C TRP A 97 -2.76 -24.92 1.01
N VAL A 98 -1.80 -25.49 1.73
CA VAL A 98 -2.01 -26.66 2.57
C VAL A 98 -1.81 -26.29 4.04
N GLN A 99 -2.76 -26.68 4.89
CA GLN A 99 -2.69 -26.53 6.34
C GLN A 99 -3.22 -27.80 6.98
N GLU A 100 -2.50 -28.36 7.96
CA GLU A 100 -2.89 -29.61 8.64
C GLU A 100 -3.17 -30.78 7.66
N GLY A 101 -2.44 -30.84 6.54
CA GLY A 101 -2.63 -31.86 5.51
C GLY A 101 -3.88 -31.69 4.63
N ARG A 102 -4.66 -30.62 4.83
CA ARG A 102 -5.82 -30.28 3.99
C ARG A 102 -5.44 -29.20 3.00
N ARG A 103 -5.90 -29.36 1.75
CA ARG A 103 -5.77 -28.34 0.72
C ARG A 103 -6.93 -27.35 0.81
N HIS A 104 -6.59 -26.08 0.77
CA HIS A 104 -7.51 -24.97 0.79
C HIS A 104 -7.33 -24.13 -0.48
N GLU A 105 -8.44 -23.56 -0.94
CA GLU A 105 -8.47 -22.68 -2.10
C GLU A 105 -9.44 -21.53 -1.80
N MET A 106 -9.05 -20.31 -2.18
CA MET A 106 -9.86 -19.12 -1.99
C MET A 106 -9.62 -18.11 -3.09
N SER A 107 -10.69 -17.45 -3.55
CA SER A 107 -10.62 -16.28 -4.41
C SER A 107 -11.03 -15.03 -3.62
N ILE A 108 -10.21 -13.99 -3.69
CA ILE A 108 -10.35 -12.76 -2.89
C ILE A 108 -10.49 -11.60 -3.85
N LEU A 109 -11.51 -10.76 -3.64
CA LEU A 109 -11.68 -9.51 -4.36
C LEU A 109 -10.83 -8.43 -3.68
N ILE A 110 -9.85 -7.89 -4.41
CA ILE A 110 -8.92 -6.85 -3.93
C ILE A 110 -9.41 -5.44 -4.26
N ARG A 111 -10.44 -5.28 -5.11
CA ARG A 111 -11.00 -3.97 -5.51
C ARG A 111 -11.02 -3.00 -4.32
N SER A 112 -10.10 -2.04 -4.36
CA SER A 112 -9.95 -1.06 -3.29
C SER A 112 -11.27 -0.32 -3.13
N ARG A 113 -11.80 -0.28 -1.90
CA ARG A 113 -13.01 0.49 -1.59
C ARG A 113 -12.79 2.00 -1.64
N LEU A 114 -11.55 2.44 -1.88
CA LEU A 114 -11.17 3.85 -1.94
C LEU A 114 -11.20 4.44 -3.36
N ASN A 115 -11.94 3.83 -4.29
CA ASN A 115 -12.21 4.35 -5.64
C ASN A 115 -10.96 4.81 -6.43
N GLY A 116 -9.78 4.27 -6.14
CA GLY A 116 -8.54 4.64 -6.83
C GLY A 116 -7.96 6.01 -6.44
N THR A 117 -8.49 6.68 -5.42
CA THR A 117 -7.99 7.99 -4.98
C THR A 117 -6.57 7.91 -4.42
N TYR A 118 -6.18 6.75 -3.87
CA TYR A 118 -4.88 6.56 -3.23
C TYR A 118 -4.17 5.33 -3.78
N PRO A 119 -2.85 5.41 -4.03
CA PRO A 119 -2.10 4.28 -4.55
C PRO A 119 -1.98 3.18 -3.49
N THR A 120 -2.24 1.94 -3.91
CA THR A 120 -1.92 0.75 -3.13
C THR A 120 -0.41 0.57 -3.09
N ILE A 121 0.18 0.59 -1.90
CA ILE A 121 1.61 0.41 -1.68
C ILE A 121 1.95 -1.02 -1.22
N GLY A 122 0.94 -1.77 -0.82
CA GLY A 122 1.09 -3.20 -0.55
C GLY A 122 -0.22 -3.93 -0.30
N ILE A 123 -0.13 -5.26 -0.37
CA ILE A 123 -1.20 -6.19 -0.01
C ILE A 123 -0.60 -7.17 1.00
N GLN A 124 -1.33 -7.48 2.06
CA GLN A 124 -0.90 -8.44 3.06
C GLN A 124 -1.93 -9.55 3.21
N LEU A 125 -1.46 -10.79 3.13
CA LEU A 125 -2.24 -12.02 3.24
C LEU A 125 -1.87 -12.67 4.58
N VAL A 126 -2.82 -12.81 5.49
CA VAL A 126 -2.60 -13.21 6.87
C VAL A 126 -3.41 -14.45 7.20
N PHE A 127 -2.74 -15.58 7.40
CA PHE A 127 -3.35 -16.80 7.90
C PHE A 127 -3.45 -16.72 9.42
N GLN A 128 -4.66 -16.73 9.98
CA GLN A 128 -4.89 -16.64 11.42
C GLN A 128 -6.14 -17.41 11.83
N LYS A 129 -6.03 -18.24 12.88
CA LYS A 129 -7.17 -18.98 13.47
C LYS A 129 -8.03 -19.73 12.44
N GLY A 130 -7.39 -20.32 11.42
CA GLY A 130 -8.06 -21.07 10.35
C GLY A 130 -8.76 -20.20 9.31
N ILE A 131 -8.56 -18.88 9.33
CA ILE A 131 -9.12 -17.92 8.38
C ILE A 131 -7.97 -17.21 7.65
N LEU A 132 -8.20 -16.85 6.38
CA LEU A 132 -7.34 -15.96 5.63
C LEU A 132 -7.90 -14.54 5.72
N GLU A 133 -7.13 -13.64 6.31
CA GLU A 133 -7.40 -12.21 6.32
C GLU A 133 -6.55 -11.51 5.28
N VAL A 134 -7.12 -10.49 4.64
CA VAL A 134 -6.41 -9.75 3.60
C VAL A 134 -6.45 -8.28 3.95
N PHE A 135 -5.32 -7.62 3.80
CA PHE A 135 -5.18 -6.20 4.07
C PHE A 135 -4.62 -5.47 2.87
N GLU A 136 -5.26 -4.38 2.47
CA GLU A 136 -4.73 -3.45 1.50
C GLU A 136 -4.07 -2.28 2.23
N HIS A 137 -2.83 -1.98 1.89
CA HIS A 137 -2.08 -0.85 2.43
C HIS A 137 -2.10 0.27 1.41
N VAL A 138 -2.76 1.38 1.75
CA VAL A 138 -2.81 2.58 0.91
C VAL A 138 -2.11 3.74 1.59
N SER A 139 -1.54 4.64 0.79
CA SER A 139 -0.86 5.84 1.28
C SER A 139 -1.63 7.09 0.84
N PRO A 140 -2.53 7.65 1.68
CA PRO A 140 -3.17 8.93 1.41
C PRO A 140 -2.24 10.13 1.56
N ALA A 141 -1.14 9.95 2.30
CA ALA A 141 0.00 10.85 2.40
C ALA A 141 1.25 10.01 2.71
N SER A 142 2.45 10.51 2.38
CA SER A 142 3.71 9.72 2.41
C SER A 142 4.05 9.06 3.75
N ASN A 143 3.42 9.49 4.86
CA ASN A 143 3.75 9.04 6.22
C ASN A 143 2.60 8.30 6.92
N HIS A 144 1.44 8.13 6.27
CA HIS A 144 0.30 7.40 6.84
C HIS A 144 -0.05 6.20 5.96
N ILE A 145 -0.04 5.01 6.57
CA ILE A 145 -0.49 3.77 5.93
C ILE A 145 -1.87 3.45 6.48
N VAL A 146 -2.87 3.44 5.63
CA VAL A 146 -4.22 2.96 5.98
C VAL A 146 -4.31 1.49 5.59
N ARG A 147 -4.71 0.65 6.55
CA ARG A 147 -4.82 -0.80 6.39
C ARG A 147 -6.29 -1.20 6.29
N LEU A 148 -6.74 -1.55 5.09
CA LEU A 148 -8.12 -1.96 4.86
C LEU A 148 -8.24 -3.47 4.96
N ARG A 149 -8.99 -3.97 5.95
CA ARG A 149 -9.30 -5.40 6.05
C ARG A 149 -10.37 -5.79 5.03
N ILE A 150 -10.05 -6.79 4.21
CA ILE A 150 -10.94 -7.39 3.21
C ILE A 150 -11.46 -8.71 3.77
N PHE A 151 -12.78 -8.85 3.77
CA PHE A 151 -13.45 -10.08 4.22
C PHE A 151 -13.73 -10.98 3.02
N PRO A 152 -13.18 -12.21 2.97
CA PRO A 152 -13.53 -13.14 1.91
C PRO A 152 -15.00 -13.56 2.02
N PRO A 153 -15.65 -13.89 0.89
CA PRO A 153 -17.05 -14.29 0.87
C PRO A 153 -17.29 -15.51 1.78
N GLY A 154 -18.31 -15.42 2.65
CA GLY A 154 -18.66 -16.49 3.59
C GLY A 154 -17.91 -16.46 4.93
N ALA A 155 -16.90 -15.59 5.11
CA ALA A 155 -16.29 -15.42 6.42
C ALA A 155 -17.28 -14.72 7.38
N PRO A 156 -17.43 -15.21 8.63
CA PRO A 156 -18.22 -14.50 9.63
C PRO A 156 -17.60 -13.11 9.83
N LYS A 157 -18.37 -12.05 9.54
CA LYS A 157 -17.92 -10.69 9.76
C LYS A 157 -17.60 -10.54 11.26
N PRO A 158 -16.39 -10.10 11.63
CA PRO A 158 -16.09 -9.79 13.02
C PRO A 158 -17.12 -8.77 13.52
N ALA A 159 -17.51 -8.91 14.79
CA ALA A 159 -18.20 -7.83 15.46
C ALA A 159 -17.38 -6.54 15.27
N PRO A 160 -18.01 -5.40 14.95
CA PRO A 160 -17.28 -4.15 14.80
C PRO A 160 -16.47 -3.92 16.07
N GLU A 161 -15.15 -3.71 15.92
CA GLU A 161 -14.32 -3.38 17.08
C GLU A 161 -14.92 -2.17 17.78
N PRO A 162 -14.99 -2.18 19.13
CA PRO A 162 -15.37 -0.99 19.87
C PRO A 162 -14.42 0.12 19.43
N ARG A 163 -14.95 1.20 18.85
CA ARG A 163 -14.16 2.40 18.59
C ARG A 163 -13.57 2.80 19.93
N LYS A 164 -12.27 2.60 20.13
CA LYS A 164 -11.59 3.18 21.29
C LYS A 164 -11.82 4.69 21.19
N PRO A 165 -12.34 5.34 22.24
CA PRO A 165 -12.34 6.79 22.29
C PRO A 165 -10.93 7.25 21.97
N ILE A 166 -10.80 8.18 21.03
CA ILE A 166 -9.55 8.87 20.78
C ILE A 166 -9.22 9.56 22.11
N GLN A 167 -8.27 9.01 22.87
CA GLN A 167 -7.70 9.74 23.99
C GLN A 167 -6.90 10.89 23.37
N VAL A 168 -7.51 12.07 23.38
CA VAL A 168 -6.80 13.32 23.15
C VAL A 168 -5.94 13.53 24.38
N THR A 169 -4.70 13.03 24.34
CA THR A 169 -3.71 13.36 25.34
C THR A 169 -3.25 14.79 25.12
N GLY A 170 -3.63 15.69 26.02
CA GLY A 170 -2.97 16.98 26.21
C GLY A 170 -3.82 18.20 25.91
N ILE A 171 -4.67 18.58 26.86
CA ILE A 171 -4.65 19.96 27.39
C ILE A 171 -4.75 19.81 28.91
N SER A 172 -3.73 20.30 29.62
CA SER A 172 -3.72 20.36 31.09
C SER A 172 -4.92 21.16 31.56
N THR A 173 -5.67 20.58 32.49
CA THR A 173 -6.56 21.31 33.39
C THR A 173 -5.70 22.10 34.37
N ASP A 174 -5.16 23.22 33.92
CA ASP A 174 -4.73 24.35 34.74
C ASP A 174 -4.57 25.52 33.78
N GLU A 175 -5.07 26.69 34.16
CA GLU A 175 -5.26 27.91 33.34
C GLU A 175 -6.55 27.98 32.50
N LEU A 176 -7.71 28.06 33.18
CA LEU A 176 -8.71 29.07 32.80
C LEU A 176 -9.56 29.51 34.00
N SER A 177 -8.89 29.96 35.05
CA SER A 177 -9.49 30.82 36.07
C SER A 177 -9.23 32.26 35.71
N THR A 178 -10.10 32.89 34.92
CA THR A 178 -10.54 34.28 35.16
C THR A 178 -11.57 34.74 34.13
N SER A 179 -12.59 35.41 34.67
CA SER A 179 -13.38 36.46 34.02
C SER A 179 -14.39 36.03 32.95
N LEU A 180 -15.68 35.93 33.31
CA LEU A 180 -16.67 37.00 33.06
C LEU A 180 -18.10 36.52 33.39
N THR A 181 -18.61 37.03 34.51
CA THR A 181 -19.96 37.57 34.73
C THR A 181 -21.14 37.11 33.85
N SER A 182 -22.14 36.53 34.53
CA SER A 182 -23.61 36.62 34.28
C SER A 182 -24.06 38.07 33.92
N PRO A 183 -25.24 38.36 33.29
CA PRO A 183 -26.49 37.59 33.42
C PRO A 183 -27.48 37.53 32.21
N ALA A 184 -28.48 36.67 32.40
CA ALA A 184 -29.90 36.70 31.98
C ALA A 184 -30.43 37.66 30.89
N GLN A 185 -31.25 37.10 29.98
CA GLN A 185 -32.63 37.49 29.55
C GLN A 185 -32.87 36.99 28.11
N GLN A 186 -33.85 36.14 27.78
CA GLN A 186 -35.33 36.26 27.71
C GLN A 186 -35.84 36.68 26.30
N GLN A 187 -36.95 36.03 25.90
CA GLN A 187 -37.87 36.26 24.75
C GLN A 187 -37.48 35.56 23.43
N VAL A 188 -38.24 34.58 22.93
CA VAL A 188 -39.66 34.55 22.47
C VAL A 188 -39.93 35.55 21.35
N LEU A 189 -40.13 35.00 20.15
CA LEU A 189 -41.13 35.40 19.17
C LEU A 189 -41.50 34.16 18.34
#